data_AF-A0A6M4IUQ3-F1
#
_entry.id   AF-A0A6M4IUQ3-F1
#
_cell.length_a   1.000
_cell.length_b   1.000
_cell.length_c   1.000
_cell.angle_alpha   90.00
_cell.angle_beta   90.00
_cell.angle_gamma   90.00
#
_symmetry.space_group_name_H-M   'P 1'
#
loop_
_entity.id
_entity.type
_entity.pdbx_description
1 polymer ?
#
loop_
_entity_poly.entity_id
_entity_poly.type
_entity_poly.pdbx_seq_one_letter_code
_entity_poly.pdbx_strand_id
1 'polypeptide(L)'
;MSKSKIVRVRAELATPRPRKTARNPVPDDAEIERRAANDPDNPPLTAAQLASMHLLRDAPPKVLLSLRVDANVLAAYRRSGKGWQTRMNEVLAAAVSTSEPSVSTVVDDIEASARRTLALAQQLRQRGVET
;
A
#
# COMPACT_ATOMS: atom_id res chain seq x y z
N MET A 1 -22.60 -20.95 23.45
CA MET A 1 -22.13 -20.99 22.04
C MET A 1 -23.31 -20.70 21.12
N SER A 2 -23.52 -19.44 20.74
CA SER A 2 -24.64 -19.04 19.87
C SER A 2 -24.20 -19.15 18.41
N LYS A 3 -24.83 -20.05 17.65
CA LYS A 3 -24.56 -20.23 16.22
C LYS A 3 -25.44 -19.25 15.43
N SER A 4 -24.83 -18.22 14.85
CA SER A 4 -25.52 -17.27 13.96
C SER A 4 -26.08 -17.99 12.73
N LYS A 5 -27.39 -17.90 12.55
CA LYS A 5 -28.15 -18.48 11.44
C LYS A 5 -28.08 -17.52 10.24
N ILE A 6 -27.26 -17.85 9.23
CA ILE A 6 -27.24 -17.11 7.96
C ILE A 6 -28.52 -17.45 7.19
N VAL A 7 -29.38 -16.46 6.96
CA VAL A 7 -30.56 -16.58 6.09
C VAL A 7 -30.11 -16.34 4.66
N ARG A 8 -29.98 -17.41 3.87
CA ARG A 8 -29.82 -17.32 2.41
C ARG A 8 -31.20 -17.03 1.82
N VAL A 9 -31.46 -15.78 1.46
CA VAL A 9 -32.67 -15.43 0.70
C VAL A 9 -32.60 -16.14 -0.65
N ARG A 10 -33.51 -17.08 -0.88
CA ARG A 10 -33.68 -17.80 -2.14
C ARG A 10 -34.13 -16.78 -3.19
N ALA A 11 -33.43 -16.70 -4.31
CA ALA A 11 -33.68 -15.74 -5.39
C ALA A 11 -35.08 -15.86 -6.03
N GLU A 12 -35.85 -16.89 -5.68
CA GLU A 12 -37.13 -17.25 -6.29
C GLU A 12 -38.32 -16.36 -5.86
N LEU A 13 -38.16 -15.42 -4.92
CA LEU A 13 -39.22 -14.49 -4.49
C LEU A 13 -38.95 -13.01 -4.80
N ALA A 14 -37.83 -12.69 -5.47
CA ALA A 14 -37.56 -11.33 -5.91
C ALA A 14 -38.08 -11.14 -7.33
N THR A 15 -39.30 -10.61 -7.48
CA THR A 15 -39.74 -10.09 -8.78
C THR A 15 -38.75 -8.98 -9.19
N PRO A 16 -38.03 -9.12 -10.31
CA PRO A 16 -37.09 -8.07 -10.73
C PRO A 16 -37.92 -6.81 -11.03
N ARG A 17 -37.71 -5.75 -10.25
CA ARG A 17 -38.28 -4.44 -10.61
C ARG A 17 -37.71 -4.07 -11.98
N PRO A 18 -38.53 -3.63 -12.95
CA PRO A 18 -38.00 -3.14 -14.20
C PRO A 18 -37.07 -1.96 -13.88
N ARG A 19 -35.80 -2.06 -14.29
CA ARG A 19 -34.92 -0.89 -14.29
C ARG A 19 -35.57 0.12 -15.25
N LYS A 20 -36.06 1.24 -14.74
CA LYS A 20 -36.42 2.40 -15.57
C LYS A 20 -35.14 2.92 -16.21
N THR A 21 -34.72 2.33 -17.32
CA THR A 21 -33.66 2.88 -18.17
C THR A 21 -34.31 3.78 -19.23
N ALA A 22 -35.07 4.78 -18.80
CA ALA A 22 -35.16 5.98 -19.62
C ALA A 22 -33.83 6.70 -19.39
N ARG A 23 -32.86 6.50 -20.28
CA ARG A 23 -31.66 7.34 -20.28
C ARG A 23 -32.17 8.74 -20.59
N ASN A 24 -32.13 9.65 -19.61
CA ASN A 24 -32.46 11.03 -19.87
C ASN A 24 -31.64 11.50 -21.09
N PRO A 25 -32.23 12.28 -22.00
CA PRO A 25 -31.47 12.93 -23.07
C PRO A 25 -30.27 13.63 -22.43
N VAL A 26 -29.07 13.34 -22.94
CA VAL A 26 -27.87 14.08 -22.54
C VAL A 26 -28.07 15.50 -23.08
N PRO A 27 -28.08 16.53 -22.22
CA PRO A 27 -28.15 17.92 -22.69
C PRO A 27 -26.94 18.24 -23.58
N ASP A 28 -27.08 19.25 -24.45
CA ASP A 28 -25.94 19.76 -25.21
C ASP A 28 -24.90 20.42 -24.29
N ASP A 29 -23.69 20.60 -24.82
CA ASP A 29 -22.56 21.15 -24.04
C ASP A 29 -22.85 22.57 -23.52
N ALA A 30 -23.58 23.39 -24.29
CA ALA A 30 -23.93 24.75 -23.89
C ALA A 30 -24.90 24.79 -22.70
N GLU A 31 -25.86 23.87 -22.64
CA GLU A 31 -26.75 23.67 -21.51
C GLU A 31 -25.99 23.18 -20.28
N ILE A 32 -25.02 22.28 -20.47
CA ILE A 32 -24.16 21.78 -19.39
C ILE A 32 -23.33 22.93 -18.80
N GLU A 33 -22.68 23.73 -19.66
CA GLU A 33 -21.88 24.89 -19.25
C GLU A 33 -22.73 25.93 -18.51
N ARG A 34 -23.94 26.22 -19.01
CA ARG A 34 -24.85 27.18 -18.36
C ARG A 34 -25.32 26.70 -16.99
N ARG A 35 -25.56 25.39 -16.83
CA ARG A 35 -25.92 24.81 -15.53
C ARG A 35 -24.76 24.88 -14.56
N ALA A 36 -23.56 24.52 -14.99
CA ALA A 36 -22.36 24.59 -14.15
C ALA A 36 -22.05 26.04 -13.74
N ALA A 37 -22.19 27.01 -14.64
CA ALA A 37 -21.94 28.43 -14.34
C ALA A 37 -22.94 29.02 -13.33
N ASN A 38 -24.18 28.49 -13.30
CA ASN A 38 -25.24 28.97 -12.41
C ASN A 38 -25.34 28.19 -11.09
N ASP A 39 -24.55 27.13 -10.89
CA ASP A 39 -24.56 26.31 -9.69
C ASP A 39 -23.65 26.94 -8.60
N PRO A 40 -24.21 27.50 -7.51
CA PRO A 40 -23.40 28.15 -6.47
C PRO A 40 -22.53 27.17 -5.68
N ASP A 41 -22.94 25.91 -5.58
CA ASP A 41 -22.25 24.87 -4.79
C ASP A 41 -21.18 24.15 -5.62
N ASN A 42 -21.20 24.29 -6.94
CA ASN A 42 -20.29 23.63 -7.85
C ASN A 42 -19.85 24.54 -9.02
N PRO A 43 -19.14 25.64 -8.72
CA PRO A 43 -18.63 26.53 -9.76
C PRO A 43 -17.59 25.81 -10.64
N PRO A 44 -17.43 26.23 -11.91
CA PRO A 44 -16.41 25.67 -12.79
C PRO A 44 -15.00 25.92 -12.25
N LEU A 45 -14.12 24.93 -12.42
CA LEU A 45 -12.72 25.04 -12.01
C LEU A 45 -12.00 26.11 -12.85
N THR A 46 -11.26 26.98 -12.19
CA THR A 46 -10.36 27.92 -12.87
C THR A 46 -9.18 27.19 -13.50
N ALA A 47 -8.56 27.78 -14.52
CA ALA A 47 -7.37 27.20 -15.16
C ALA A 47 -6.21 27.00 -14.15
N ALA A 48 -6.05 27.90 -13.18
CA ALA A 48 -5.05 27.77 -12.13
C ALA A 48 -5.36 26.60 -11.17
N GLN A 49 -6.62 26.44 -10.76
CA GLN A 49 -7.03 25.28 -9.94
C GLN A 49 -6.83 23.98 -10.69
N LEU A 50 -7.23 23.92 -11.96
CA LEU A 50 -7.04 22.75 -12.80
C LEU A 50 -5.55 22.41 -12.97
N ALA A 51 -4.69 23.42 -13.20
CA ALA A 51 -3.24 23.22 -13.29
C ALA A 51 -2.59 22.77 -11.98
N SER A 52 -3.18 23.12 -10.83
CA SER A 52 -2.70 22.68 -9.51
C SER A 52 -3.14 21.26 -9.12
N MET A 53 -4.08 20.66 -9.86
CA MET A 53 -4.53 19.29 -9.58
C MET A 53 -3.50 18.28 -10.04
N HIS A 54 -3.01 17.46 -9.12
CA HIS A 54 -2.19 16.30 -9.43
C HIS A 54 -3.06 15.05 -9.54
N LEU A 55 -2.85 14.26 -10.61
CA LEU A 55 -3.47 12.95 -10.72
C LEU A 55 -2.86 12.02 -9.67
N LEU A 56 -3.71 11.40 -8.86
CA LEU A 56 -3.28 10.37 -7.90
C LEU A 56 -2.64 9.14 -8.56
N ARG A 57 -2.73 9.05 -9.90
CA ARG A 57 -2.13 8.01 -10.74
C ARG A 57 -0.61 8.11 -10.81
N ASP A 58 -0.03 9.27 -10.52
CA ASP A 58 1.40 9.51 -10.69
C ASP A 58 2.23 9.07 -9.47
N ALA A 59 1.58 8.68 -8.37
CA ALA A 59 2.25 8.06 -7.23
C ALA A 59 2.57 6.59 -7.56
N PRO A 60 3.83 6.13 -7.42
CA PRO A 60 4.17 4.73 -7.67
C PRO A 60 3.34 3.82 -6.76
N PRO A 61 2.75 2.74 -7.30
CA PRO A 61 1.89 1.87 -6.53
C PRO A 61 2.69 1.16 -5.44
N LYS A 62 2.06 0.97 -4.28
CA LYS A 62 2.63 0.17 -3.18
C LYS A 62 2.75 -1.28 -3.64
N VAL A 63 3.94 -1.85 -3.51
CA VAL A 63 4.20 -3.25 -3.86
C VAL A 63 3.92 -4.13 -2.65
N LEU A 64 3.08 -5.15 -2.82
CA LEU A 64 2.91 -6.19 -1.82
C LEU A 64 4.14 -7.11 -1.86
N LEU A 65 4.85 -7.21 -0.75
CA LEU A 65 6.01 -8.08 -0.62
C LEU A 65 5.89 -8.97 0.62
N SER A 66 6.44 -10.18 0.54
CA SER A 66 6.54 -11.09 1.68
C SER A 66 7.89 -10.87 2.37
N LEU A 67 7.87 -10.29 3.56
CA LEU A 67 9.06 -10.00 4.38
C LEU A 67 8.93 -10.68 5.74
N ARG A 68 10.04 -11.20 6.25
CA ARG A 68 10.16 -11.66 7.63
C ARG A 68 10.56 -10.50 8.52
N VAL A 69 9.74 -10.23 9.54
CA VAL A 69 9.97 -9.21 10.57
C VAL A 69 9.94 -9.91 11.92
N ASP A 70 10.77 -9.47 12.86
CA ASP A 70 10.73 -9.95 14.24
C ASP A 70 9.31 -9.82 14.84
N ALA A 71 8.89 -10.83 15.59
CA ALA A 71 7.53 -10.91 16.10
C ALA A 71 7.20 -9.78 17.10
N ASN A 72 8.15 -9.38 17.94
CA ASN A 72 7.96 -8.32 18.93
C ASN A 72 7.87 -6.95 18.25
N VAL A 73 8.68 -6.73 17.22
CA VAL A 73 8.63 -5.51 16.39
C VAL A 73 7.26 -5.40 15.70
N LEU A 74 6.81 -6.46 15.04
CA LEU A 74 5.51 -6.46 14.38
C LEU A 74 4.36 -6.26 15.38
N ALA A 75 4.44 -6.90 16.54
CA ALA A 75 3.45 -6.74 17.61
C ALA A 75 3.39 -5.30 18.12
N ALA A 76 4.55 -4.65 18.32
CA ALA A 76 4.62 -3.25 18.74
C ALA A 76 3.95 -2.32 17.74
N TYR A 77 4.22 -2.48 16.44
CA TYR A 77 3.54 -1.70 15.40
C TYR A 77 2.04 -1.96 15.40
N ARG A 78 1.58 -3.22 15.41
CA ARG A 78 0.13 -3.53 15.43
C ARG A 78 -0.59 -2.93 16.64
N ARG A 79 0.07 -2.87 17.79
CA ARG A 79 -0.46 -2.24 19.02
C ARG A 79 -0.72 -0.74 18.88
N SER A 80 -0.05 -0.07 17.94
CA SER A 80 -0.32 1.35 17.63
C SER A 80 -1.67 1.59 16.93
N GLY A 81 -2.39 0.53 16.57
CA GLY A 81 -3.75 0.62 16.04
C GLY A 81 -3.84 0.92 14.54
N LYS A 82 -4.93 1.56 14.12
CA LYS A 82 -5.18 1.88 12.69
C LYS A 82 -4.00 2.66 12.11
N GLY A 83 -3.58 2.28 10.90
CA GLY A 83 -2.46 2.92 10.20
C GLY A 83 -1.07 2.44 10.62
N TRP A 84 -0.95 1.36 11.40
CA TRP A 84 0.37 0.84 11.80
C TRP A 84 1.29 0.48 10.63
N GLN A 85 0.74 0.03 9.50
CA GLN A 85 1.51 -0.25 8.28
C GLN A 85 2.07 1.03 7.66
N THR A 86 1.30 2.12 7.69
CA THR A 86 1.76 3.43 7.21
C THR A 86 2.93 3.93 8.06
N ARG A 87 2.83 3.85 9.39
CA ARG A 87 3.94 4.20 10.30
C ARG A 87 5.18 3.34 10.06
N MET A 88 5.01 2.04 9.86
CA MET A 88 6.13 1.15 9.51
C MET A 88 6.79 1.58 8.19
N ASN A 89 6.00 1.92 7.17
CA ASN A 89 6.51 2.40 5.89
C ASN A 89 7.25 3.74 6.01
N GLU A 90 6.77 4.67 6.84
CA GLU A 90 7.45 5.95 7.10
C GLU A 90 8.84 5.74 7.70
N VAL A 91 8.98 4.81 8.65
CA VAL A 91 10.28 4.47 9.24
C VAL A 91 11.22 3.85 8.21
N LEU A 92 10.73 2.94 7.37
CA LEU A 92 11.53 2.34 6.29
C LEU A 92 11.98 3.40 5.28
N ALA A 93 11.09 4.32 4.90
CA ALA A 93 11.42 5.41 3.98
C ALA A 93 12.47 6.36 4.58
N ALA A 94 12.30 6.76 5.84
CA ALA A 94 13.25 7.63 6.53
C ALA A 94 14.65 6.99 6.64
N ALA A 95 14.72 5.68 6.88
CA ALA A 95 15.98 4.94 6.91
C ALA A 95 16.70 4.96 5.54
N VAL A 96 15.95 4.78 4.44
CA VAL A 96 16.50 4.85 3.08
C VAL A 96 16.89 6.27 2.67
N SER A 97 16.24 7.31 3.20
CA SER A 97 16.64 8.70 2.94
C SER A 97 17.84 9.16 3.78
N THR A 98 18.03 8.56 4.97
CA THR A 98 19.11 8.95 5.90
C THR A 98 20.40 8.17 5.62
N SER A 99 20.27 6.90 5.23
CA SER A 99 21.38 6.17 4.63
C SER A 99 21.36 6.47 3.13
N GLU A 100 22.30 7.23 2.60
CA GLU A 100 22.76 6.97 1.23
C GLU A 100 23.38 5.57 1.27
N PRO A 101 22.70 4.49 0.86
CA PRO A 101 23.27 3.17 0.96
C PRO A 101 23.99 2.95 -0.37
N SER A 102 25.30 3.23 -0.41
CA SER A 102 26.10 2.64 -1.48
C SER A 102 25.98 1.13 -1.34
N VAL A 103 25.32 0.49 -2.32
CA VAL A 103 25.05 -0.96 -2.38
C VAL A 103 26.31 -1.80 -2.11
N SER A 104 27.50 -1.22 -2.33
CA SER A 104 28.80 -1.80 -1.97
C SER A 104 28.86 -2.24 -0.50
N THR A 105 28.55 -1.36 0.46
CA THR A 105 28.87 -1.61 1.88
C THR A 105 28.05 -2.75 2.48
N VAL A 106 26.79 -2.93 2.05
CA VAL A 106 25.92 -4.00 2.57
C VAL A 106 26.35 -5.38 2.02
N VAL A 107 26.77 -5.43 0.76
CA VAL A 107 27.27 -6.68 0.15
C VAL A 107 28.66 -7.02 0.71
N ASP A 108 29.52 -6.01 0.88
CA ASP A 108 30.86 -6.14 1.45
C ASP A 108 30.80 -6.68 2.90
N ASP A 109 29.82 -6.24 3.70
CA ASP A 109 29.63 -6.73 5.08
C ASP A 109 29.12 -8.17 5.15
N ILE A 110 28.25 -8.58 4.22
CA ILE A 110 27.77 -9.97 4.12
C ILE A 110 28.91 -10.89 3.72
N GLU A 111 29.72 -10.50 2.73
CA GLU A 111 30.85 -11.28 2.26
C GLU A 111 31.96 -11.36 3.32
N ALA A 112 32.24 -10.26 4.04
CA ALA A 112 33.17 -10.24 5.15
C ALA A 112 32.73 -11.12 6.32
N SER A 113 31.43 -11.22 6.58
CA SER A 113 30.86 -12.13 7.58
C SER A 113 31.04 -13.60 7.17
N ALA A 114 30.75 -13.94 5.91
CA ALA A 114 30.95 -15.29 5.38
C ALA A 114 32.43 -15.73 5.44
N ARG A 115 33.36 -14.82 5.12
CA ARG A 115 34.81 -15.07 5.22
C ARG A 115 35.25 -15.34 6.66
N ARG A 116 34.70 -14.61 7.65
CA ARG A 116 35.00 -14.83 9.07
C ARG A 116 34.53 -16.21 9.55
N THR A 117 33.31 -16.62 9.17
CA THR A 117 32.78 -17.94 9.53
C THR A 117 33.59 -19.07 8.89
N LEU A 118 33.97 -18.91 7.61
CA LEU A 118 34.80 -19.89 6.91
C LEU A 118 36.21 -19.98 7.51
N ALA A 119 36.83 -18.85 7.84
CA ALA A 119 38.14 -18.81 8.50
C ALA A 119 38.11 -19.48 9.87
N LEU A 120 37.05 -19.25 10.67
CA LEU A 120 36.86 -19.93 11.95
C LEU A 120 36.71 -21.45 11.75
N ALA A 121 35.92 -21.88 10.77
CA ALA A 121 35.74 -23.30 10.46
C ALA A 121 37.04 -23.96 9.97
N GLN A 122 37.89 -23.26 9.22
CA GLN A 122 39.21 -23.74 8.82
C GLN A 122 40.17 -23.83 10.02
N GLN A 123 40.18 -22.82 10.89
CA GLN A 123 41.02 -22.78 12.08
C GLN A 123 40.66 -23.90 13.07
N LEU A 124 39.37 -24.18 13.27
CA LEU A 124 38.91 -25.31 14.09
C LEU A 124 39.37 -26.65 13.51
N ARG A 125 39.33 -26.80 12.18
CA ARG A 125 39.80 -28.00 11.47
C ARG A 125 41.31 -28.21 11.61
N GLN A 126 42.08 -27.13 11.54
CA GLN A 126 43.55 -27.17 11.71
C GLN A 126 43.98 -27.45 13.15
N ARG A 127 43.13 -27.12 14.13
CA ARG A 127 43.40 -27.37 15.55
C ARG A 127 43.01 -28.78 16.02
N GLY A 128 42.59 -29.66 15.10
CA GLY A 128 42.33 -31.07 15.40
C GLY A 128 41.25 -31.28 16.46
N VAL A 129 40.29 -30.36 16.59
CA VAL A 129 39.12 -30.57 17.46
C VAL A 129 38.16 -31.45 16.68
N GLU A 130 38.40 -32.76 16.72
CA GLU A 130 37.37 -33.75 16.42
C GLU A 130 36.27 -33.59 17.47
N THR A 131 35.05 -33.34 16.99
CA THR A 131 33.81 -33.42 17.79
C THR A 131 33.59 -34.81 18.32
#